data_AF-A0A6B3GM42-F1
#
_entry.id   AF-A0A6B3GM42-F1
#
_cell.length_a   1.000
_cell.length_b   1.000
_cell.length_c   1.000
_cell.angle_alpha   90.00
_cell.angle_beta   90.00
_cell.angle_gamma   90.00
#
_symmetry.space_group_name_H-M   'P 1'
#
loop_
_entity.id
_entity.type
_entity.pdbx_description
1 polymer ?
#
loop_
_entity_poly.entity_id
_entity_poly.type
_entity_poly.pdbx_seq_one_letter_code
_entity_poly.pdbx_strand_id
1 'polypeptide(L)'
;HLATSFEDPATALDALAAAGVRIVKSQLSAALHAEDPHLPEVRTALAAFAEPRFLHQTRTSTAAGLRGTDDLDEAVAGRALPDSTPWRAHFHVPLHAPPAPPLTSTLPVLRDTLARLVGGPAPLTRHLEVETYTW
;
A
#
# COMPACT_ATOMS: atom_id res chain seq x y z
N HIS A 1 1.39 5.23 -0.52
CA HIS A 1 0.18 5.75 -1.19
C HIS A 1 -0.14 5.05 -2.50
N LEU A 2 0.74 5.07 -3.53
CA LEU A 2 0.49 4.42 -4.83
C LEU A 2 -0.08 2.99 -4.69
N ALA A 3 0.62 2.13 -3.94
CA ALA A 3 0.14 0.78 -3.72
C ALA A 3 -1.16 0.71 -2.90
N THR A 4 -1.33 1.53 -1.86
CA THR A 4 -2.57 1.60 -1.07
C THR A 4 -3.76 1.99 -1.95
N SER A 5 -3.56 2.89 -2.91
CA SER A 5 -4.59 3.31 -3.89
C SER A 5 -4.83 2.30 -5.02
N PHE A 6 -4.21 1.12 -4.99
CA PHE A 6 -4.28 0.11 -6.06
C PHE A 6 -3.84 0.62 -7.43
N GLU A 7 -2.96 1.62 -7.45
CA GLU A 7 -2.38 2.12 -8.70
C GLU A 7 -1.35 1.13 -9.25
N ASP A 8 -1.30 1.05 -10.57
CA ASP A 8 -0.24 0.36 -11.30
C ASP A 8 0.98 1.30 -11.44
N PRO A 9 2.18 0.89 -10.98
CA PRO A 9 3.38 1.73 -11.05
C PRO A 9 3.70 2.20 -12.45
N ALA A 10 3.45 1.37 -13.46
CA ALA A 10 3.75 1.72 -14.84
C ALA A 10 2.92 2.91 -15.31
N THR A 11 1.60 2.75 -15.22
CA THR A 11 0.62 3.75 -15.60
C THR A 11 0.83 5.05 -14.84
N ALA A 12 1.05 4.98 -13.52
CA ALA A 12 1.24 6.17 -12.68
C ALA A 12 2.50 6.96 -13.05
N LEU A 13 3.64 6.28 -13.24
CA LEU A 13 4.91 6.93 -13.57
C LEU A 13 4.90 7.50 -15.00
N ASP A 14 4.31 6.78 -15.95
CA ASP A 14 4.18 7.24 -17.34
C ASP A 14 3.27 8.48 -17.43
N ALA A 15 2.21 8.53 -16.62
CA ALA A 15 1.33 9.71 -16.53
C ALA A 15 2.07 10.95 -15.97
N LEU A 16 2.90 10.78 -14.94
CA LEU A 16 3.74 11.87 -14.42
C LEU A 16 4.70 12.40 -15.50
N ALA A 17 5.36 11.50 -16.23
CA ALA A 17 6.27 11.87 -17.30
C ALA A 17 5.56 12.60 -18.44
N ALA A 18 4.40 12.11 -18.88
CA ALA A 18 3.58 12.74 -19.91
C ALA A 18 3.11 14.15 -19.51
N ALA A 19 2.84 14.36 -18.22
CA ALA A 19 2.49 15.66 -17.65
C ALA A 19 3.71 16.59 -17.43
N GLY A 20 4.93 16.14 -17.71
CA GLY A 20 6.15 16.90 -17.44
C GLY A 20 6.49 17.04 -15.96
N VAL A 21 5.89 16.23 -15.09
CA VAL A 21 6.09 16.26 -13.63
C VAL A 21 7.31 15.42 -13.27
N ARG A 22 8.33 16.06 -12.68
CA ARG A 22 9.56 15.38 -12.26
C ARG A 22 9.41 14.74 -10.87
N ILE A 23 9.95 13.54 -10.74
CA ILE A 23 10.03 12.83 -9.45
C ILE A 23 11.33 13.26 -8.76
N VAL A 24 11.22 14.21 -7.83
CA VAL A 24 12.39 14.74 -7.13
C VAL A 24 12.84 13.90 -5.94
N LYS A 25 11.93 13.09 -5.37
CA LYS A 25 12.15 12.18 -4.24
C LYS A 25 11.13 11.04 -4.30
N SER A 26 11.53 9.84 -3.85
CA SER A 26 10.62 8.72 -3.62
C SER A 26 10.80 8.18 -2.20
N GLN A 27 9.71 8.15 -1.43
CA GLN A 27 9.66 7.48 -0.13
C GLN A 27 9.22 6.04 -0.33
N LEU A 28 10.02 5.10 0.15
CA LEU A 28 9.89 3.67 -0.07
C LEU A 28 9.25 3.03 1.16
N SER A 29 8.08 2.43 0.96
CA SER A 29 7.30 1.74 1.98
C SER A 29 6.48 0.63 1.35
N ALA A 30 6.13 -0.40 2.11
CA ALA A 30 5.12 -1.38 1.74
C ALA A 30 3.95 -1.29 2.73
N ALA A 31 2.74 -1.45 2.22
CA ALA A 31 1.50 -1.50 2.98
C ALA A 31 1.16 -2.96 3.34
N LEU A 32 0.32 -3.15 4.36
CA LEU A 32 -0.34 -4.44 4.61
C LEU A 32 -1.32 -4.74 3.48
N HIS A 33 -1.38 -6.01 3.09
CA HIS A 33 -2.30 -6.50 2.09
C HIS A 33 -3.09 -7.69 2.65
N ALA A 34 -4.42 -7.59 2.61
CA ALA A 34 -5.35 -8.64 2.96
C ALA A 34 -6.10 -9.05 1.69
N GLU A 35 -5.78 -10.24 1.16
CA GLU A 35 -6.39 -10.76 -0.07
C GLU A 35 -7.89 -11.04 0.13
N ASP A 36 -8.21 -11.72 1.24
CA ASP A 36 -9.55 -12.22 1.54
C ASP A 36 -10.15 -11.59 2.82
N PRO A 37 -10.46 -10.28 2.83
CA PRO A 37 -10.94 -9.59 4.03
C PRO A 37 -12.35 -10.03 4.47
N HIS A 38 -13.07 -10.82 3.66
CA HIS A 38 -14.32 -11.45 4.08
C HIS A 38 -14.12 -12.57 5.13
N LEU A 39 -12.89 -13.10 5.26
CA LEU A 39 -12.57 -14.15 6.22
C LEU A 39 -12.30 -13.57 7.62
N PRO A 40 -12.91 -14.11 8.69
CA PRO A 40 -12.73 -13.60 10.07
C PRO A 40 -11.28 -13.61 10.57
N GLU A 41 -10.50 -14.62 10.20
CA GLU A 41 -9.09 -14.74 10.57
C GLU A 41 -8.22 -13.64 9.93
N VAL A 42 -8.55 -13.23 8.70
CA VAL A 42 -7.86 -12.12 8.01
C VAL A 42 -8.18 -10.80 8.70
N ARG A 43 -9.45 -10.56 9.05
CA ARG A 43 -9.86 -9.36 9.82
C ARG A 43 -9.23 -9.31 11.21
N THR A 44 -9.14 -10.45 11.87
CA THR A 44 -8.48 -10.58 13.19
C THR A 44 -6.99 -10.23 13.08
N ALA A 45 -6.31 -10.76 12.05
CA ALA A 45 -4.91 -10.44 11.80
C ALA A 45 -4.71 -8.94 11.48
N LEU A 46 -5.59 -8.31 10.68
CA LEU A 46 -5.56 -6.88 10.43
C LEU A 46 -5.77 -6.06 11.71
N ALA A 47 -6.74 -6.43 12.54
CA ALA A 47 -7.07 -5.70 13.77
C ALA A 47 -5.88 -5.62 14.75
N ALA A 48 -4.92 -6.54 14.69
CA ALA A 48 -3.69 -6.49 15.49
C ALA A 48 -2.77 -5.30 15.14
N PHE A 49 -2.98 -4.68 13.98
CA PHE A 49 -2.26 -3.48 13.53
C PHE A 49 -3.06 -2.19 13.75
N ALA A 50 -4.30 -2.27 14.24
CA ALA A 50 -5.07 -1.08 14.60
C ALA A 50 -4.55 -0.55 15.95
N GLU A 51 -3.88 0.59 15.92
CA GLU A 51 -3.27 1.22 17.08
C GLU A 51 -3.63 2.72 17.12
N PRO A 52 -3.70 3.36 18.30
CA PRO A 52 -4.33 4.67 18.44
C PRO A 52 -3.42 5.88 18.10
N ARG A 53 -2.15 5.68 17.75
CA ARG A 53 -1.20 6.78 17.51
C ARG A 53 -1.28 7.33 16.09
N PHE A 54 -1.48 6.46 15.09
CA PHE A 54 -1.51 6.82 13.68
C PHE A 54 -2.80 6.34 13.01
N LEU A 55 -3.22 7.07 11.98
CA LEU A 55 -4.33 6.66 11.12
C LEU A 55 -3.83 5.71 10.03
N HIS A 56 -4.46 4.56 9.92
CA HIS A 56 -4.11 3.51 8.97
C HIS A 56 -5.13 3.46 7.84
N GLN A 57 -5.08 4.47 6.97
CA GLN A 57 -5.98 4.58 5.82
C GLN A 57 -6.08 3.25 5.08
N THR A 58 -7.28 2.69 5.06
CA THR A 58 -7.53 1.39 4.45
C THR A 58 -8.35 1.58 3.19
N ARG A 59 -7.93 0.91 2.11
CA ARG A 59 -8.50 1.07 0.78
C ARG A 59 -8.86 -0.28 0.18
N THR A 60 -9.85 -0.28 -0.70
CA THR A 60 -10.17 -1.40 -1.60
C THR A 60 -10.55 -0.87 -2.97
N SER A 61 -10.22 -1.62 -4.02
CA SER A 61 -10.59 -1.28 -5.39
C SER A 61 -11.75 -2.16 -5.84
N THR A 62 -12.86 -1.53 -6.19
CA THR A 62 -14.09 -2.20 -6.66
C THR A 62 -14.37 -1.83 -8.12
N ALA A 63 -15.32 -2.53 -8.76
CA ALA A 63 -15.79 -2.13 -10.09
C ALA A 63 -16.37 -0.70 -10.14
N ALA A 64 -16.83 -0.16 -9.00
CA ALA A 64 -17.33 1.20 -8.86
C ALA A 64 -16.23 2.22 -8.48
N GLY A 65 -14.95 1.80 -8.51
CA GLY A 65 -13.80 2.62 -8.15
C GLY A 65 -13.26 2.34 -6.75
N LEU A 66 -12.32 3.20 -6.32
CA LEU A 66 -11.64 3.11 -5.04
C LEU A 66 -12.58 3.49 -3.89
N ARG A 67 -12.58 2.68 -2.82
CA ARG A 67 -13.31 2.93 -1.58
C ARG A 67 -12.31 2.92 -0.41
N GLY A 68 -12.66 3.58 0.70
CA GLY A 68 -11.77 3.66 1.84
C GLY A 68 -12.41 4.16 3.13
N THR A 69 -11.72 3.86 4.22
CA THR A 69 -11.92 4.41 5.57
C THR A 69 -10.70 5.21 6.00
N ASP A 70 -10.85 6.15 6.92
CA ASP A 70 -9.71 6.99 7.33
C ASP A 70 -8.74 6.24 8.25
N ASP A 71 -9.24 5.22 8.96
CA ASP A 71 -8.45 4.33 9.80
C ASP A 71 -8.82 2.85 9.63
N LEU A 72 -8.00 1.95 10.17
CA LEU A 72 -8.13 0.50 10.05
C LEU A 72 -9.20 -0.05 10.99
N ASP A 73 -9.37 0.52 12.17
CA ASP A 73 -10.41 0.10 13.13
C ASP A 73 -11.82 0.27 12.55
N GLU A 74 -12.06 1.37 11.83
CA GLU A 74 -13.29 1.63 11.05
C GLU A 74 -13.54 0.52 10.01
N ALA A 75 -12.49 0.08 9.32
CA ALA A 75 -12.58 -0.97 8.31
C ALA A 75 -12.93 -2.33 8.94
N VAL A 76 -12.22 -2.72 10.02
CA VAL A 76 -12.39 -4.06 10.61
C VAL A 76 -13.65 -4.20 11.47
N ALA A 77 -14.09 -3.14 12.15
CA ALA A 77 -15.26 -3.17 13.04
C ALA A 77 -16.60 -3.02 12.31
N GLY A 78 -16.58 -2.45 11.10
CA GLY A 78 -17.77 -2.05 10.38
C GLY A 78 -18.05 -2.81 9.07
N ARG A 79 -19.07 -2.31 8.37
CA ARG A 79 -19.36 -2.61 6.95
C ARG A 79 -18.98 -1.43 6.04
N ALA A 80 -18.11 -0.55 6.52
CA ALA A 80 -17.74 0.69 5.83
C ALA A 80 -16.97 0.41 4.53
N LEU A 81 -16.24 -0.71 4.48
CA LEU A 81 -15.47 -1.13 3.33
C LEU A 81 -16.02 -2.44 2.76
N PRO A 82 -16.33 -2.52 1.45
CA PRO A 82 -16.68 -3.79 0.80
C PRO A 82 -15.55 -4.81 0.97
N ASP A 83 -15.87 -6.06 1.26
CA ASP A 83 -14.91 -7.12 1.59
C ASP A 83 -14.84 -8.24 0.54
N SER A 84 -15.54 -8.07 -0.58
CA SER A 84 -15.45 -8.96 -1.75
C SER A 84 -14.17 -8.76 -2.58
N THR A 85 -13.34 -7.78 -2.22
CA THR A 85 -12.10 -7.42 -2.91
C THR A 85 -11.00 -7.15 -1.88
N PRO A 86 -9.72 -7.33 -2.24
CA PRO A 86 -8.62 -7.15 -1.30
C PRO A 86 -8.60 -5.79 -0.62
N TRP A 87 -8.09 -5.75 0.61
CA TRP A 87 -7.83 -4.52 1.35
C TRP A 87 -6.33 -4.22 1.40
N ARG A 88 -5.97 -2.94 1.32
CA ARG A 88 -4.62 -2.45 1.59
C ARG A 88 -4.69 -1.37 2.67
N ALA A 89 -4.02 -1.62 3.79
CA ALA A 89 -3.96 -0.69 4.92
C ALA A 89 -2.60 0.01 4.94
N HIS A 90 -2.60 1.34 5.05
CA HIS A 90 -1.38 2.12 5.14
C HIS A 90 -0.70 1.92 6.49
N PHE A 91 0.11 0.89 6.57
CA PHE A 91 0.99 0.57 7.68
C PHE A 91 2.35 0.21 7.10
N HIS A 92 3.43 0.82 7.60
CA HIS A 92 4.77 0.56 7.07
C HIS A 92 5.28 -0.78 7.60
N VAL A 93 5.16 -1.83 6.78
CA VAL A 93 5.68 -3.15 7.13
C VAL A 93 7.17 -3.27 6.78
N PRO A 94 7.92 -4.17 7.45
CA PRO A 94 9.32 -4.42 7.10
C PRO A 94 9.51 -4.77 5.62
N LEU A 95 10.46 -4.12 4.95
CA LEU A 95 10.73 -4.36 3.52
C LEU A 95 11.50 -5.67 3.25
N HIS A 96 12.13 -6.24 4.28
CA HIS A 96 12.99 -7.43 4.18
C HIS A 96 12.30 -8.71 4.68
N ALA A 97 11.12 -8.61 5.30
CA ALA A 97 10.40 -9.74 5.84
C ALA A 97 8.90 -9.61 5.55
N PRO A 98 8.23 -10.67 5.05
CA PRO A 98 6.79 -10.62 4.87
C PRO A 98 6.07 -10.59 6.24
N PRO A 99 4.87 -9.98 6.31
CA PRO A 99 3.99 -10.15 7.46
C PRO A 99 3.66 -11.63 7.71
N ALA A 100 3.23 -11.93 8.93
CA ALA A 100 2.72 -13.26 9.24
C ALA A 100 1.44 -13.56 8.42
N PRO A 101 1.27 -14.80 7.91
CA PRO A 101 0.02 -15.22 7.29
C PRO A 101 -1.17 -14.99 8.23
N PRO A 102 -2.37 -14.68 7.69
CA PRO A 102 -2.72 -14.68 6.26
C PRO A 102 -2.40 -13.36 5.54
N LEU A 103 -1.78 -12.38 6.22
CA LEU A 103 -1.46 -11.10 5.61
C LEU A 103 -0.23 -11.20 4.72
N THR A 104 -0.24 -10.41 3.65
CA THR A 104 0.93 -10.17 2.81
C THR A 104 1.22 -8.68 2.78
N SER A 105 2.08 -8.24 1.85
CA SER A 105 2.40 -6.82 1.71
C SER A 105 2.43 -6.39 0.27
N THR A 106 2.40 -5.08 0.06
CA THR A 106 2.57 -4.50 -1.27
C THR A 106 4.04 -4.41 -1.72
N LEU A 107 4.92 -5.23 -1.13
CA LEU A 107 6.34 -5.29 -1.51
C LEU A 107 6.57 -5.58 -3.00
N PRO A 108 5.77 -6.44 -3.69
CA PRO A 108 5.88 -6.59 -5.14
C PRO A 108 5.69 -5.27 -5.90
N VAL A 109 4.69 -4.47 -5.53
CA VAL A 109 4.43 -3.15 -6.14
C VAL A 109 5.61 -2.20 -5.93
N LEU A 110 6.23 -2.23 -4.74
CA LEU A 110 7.44 -1.45 -4.47
C LEU A 110 8.62 -1.87 -5.36
N ARG A 111 8.81 -3.17 -5.58
CA ARG A 111 9.87 -3.70 -6.47
C ARG A 111 9.65 -3.25 -7.91
N ASP A 112 8.42 -3.35 -8.41
CA ASP A 112 8.07 -2.90 -9.76
C ASP A 112 8.27 -1.39 -9.93
N THR A 113 7.89 -0.62 -8.90
CA THR A 113 8.13 0.82 -8.85
C THR A 113 9.62 1.14 -8.89
N LEU A 114 10.45 0.45 -8.09
CA LEU A 114 11.90 0.65 -8.07
C LEU A 114 12.57 0.27 -9.39
N ALA A 115 12.16 -0.83 -10.02
CA ALA A 115 12.66 -1.23 -11.33
C ALA A 115 12.45 -0.13 -12.38
N ARG A 116 11.34 0.61 -12.30
CA ARG A 116 11.07 1.76 -13.18
C ARG A 116 11.77 3.04 -12.75
N LEU A 117 11.81 3.34 -11.46
CA LEU A 117 12.43 4.56 -10.95
C LEU A 117 13.95 4.59 -11.17
N VAL A 118 14.62 3.45 -10.99
CA VAL A 118 16.10 3.40 -10.99
C VAL A 118 16.70 2.26 -11.81
N GLY A 119 15.90 1.35 -12.36
CA GLY A 119 16.38 0.24 -13.20
C GLY A 119 16.42 0.52 -14.71
N GLY A 120 15.93 1.68 -15.15
CA GLY A 120 16.01 2.12 -16.56
C GLY A 120 17.41 2.60 -16.98
N PRO A 121 17.58 3.04 -18.25
CA PRO A 121 18.86 3.52 -18.78
C PRO A 121 19.38 4.77 -18.05
N ALA A 122 18.49 5.55 -17.44
CA ALA A 122 18.81 6.61 -16.51
C ALA A 122 17.78 6.63 -15.37
N PRO A 123 18.19 6.91 -14.11
CA PRO A 123 17.26 6.96 -12.99
C PRO A 123 16.34 8.19 -13.10
N LEU A 124 15.04 7.98 -12.87
CA LEU A 124 14.02 9.03 -12.80
C LEU A 124 14.18 9.91 -11.55
N THR A 125 14.74 9.33 -10.48
CA THR A 125 15.14 10.04 -9.28
C THR A 125 16.39 9.42 -8.67
N ARG A 126 17.21 10.23 -7.99
CA ARG A 126 18.36 9.77 -7.22
C ARG A 126 18.14 9.84 -5.71
N HIS A 127 16.98 10.35 -5.28
CA HIS A 127 16.67 10.55 -3.88
C HIS A 127 15.63 9.51 -3.45
N LEU A 128 16.13 8.42 -2.90
CA LEU A 128 15.32 7.36 -2.29
C LEU A 128 15.42 7.48 -0.77
N GLU A 129 14.28 7.50 -0.10
CA GLU A 129 14.18 7.59 1.34
C GLU A 129 13.40 6.38 1.86
N VAL A 130 13.84 5.77 2.94
CA VAL A 130 13.12 4.70 3.64
C VAL A 130 12.85 5.19 5.04
N GLU A 131 11.59 5.14 5.47
CA GLU A 131 11.24 5.40 6.87
C GLU A 131 11.38 4.07 7.64
N THR A 132 12.33 4.02 8.56
CA THR A 132 12.49 2.89 9.49
C THR A 132 11.62 3.14 10.71
N TYR A 133 10.31 2.89 10.61
CA TYR A 133 9.52 2.75 11.82
C TYR A 133 9.95 1.45 12.51
N THR A 134 10.46 1.64 13.71
CA THR A 134 11.01 0.61 14.60
C THR A 134 10.03 -0.54 14.81
N TRP A 135 10.62 -1.74 14.74
CA TRP A 135 10.12 -3.07 15.07
C TRP A 135 9.19 -3.14 16.27
#